data_AF-A0A2H1X2E6-F1
#
_entry.id   AF-A0A2H1X2E6-F1
#
_cell.length_a   1.000
_cell.length_b   1.000
_cell.length_c   1.000
_cell.angle_alpha   90.00
_cell.angle_beta   90.00
_cell.angle_gamma   90.00
#
_symmetry.space_group_name_H-M   'P 1'
#
loop_
_entity.id
_entity.type
_entity.pdbx_description
1 polymer ?
#
loop_
_entity_poly.entity_id
_entity_poly.type
_entity_poly.pdbx_seq_one_letter_code
_entity_poly.pdbx_strand_id
1 'polypeptide(L)'
;MMTSIVNTSPGSPEASYTYLHTKTRNIIERTIGLLKSRFRCLLVHRVLHYSPLVAASIVNACTVLHNICVRGNVEEIPQLSEEELVYEATMQQSQPHHAQGATGSASELRDGLAARSTLVTRLSASRSSRQ
;
A
#
# COMPACT_ATOMS: atom_id res chain seq x y z
N MET A 1 -7.36 2.14 9.12
CA MET A 1 -7.04 1.61 7.78
C MET A 1 -8.01 2.25 6.77
N MET A 2 -7.55 2.76 5.62
CA MET A 2 -8.49 3.22 4.57
C MET A 2 -9.16 2.01 3.94
N THR A 3 -10.49 1.98 4.00
CA THR A 3 -11.30 0.87 3.49
C THR A 3 -12.13 1.34 2.30
N SER A 4 -12.24 0.49 1.29
CA SER A 4 -13.20 0.67 0.21
C SER A 4 -14.62 0.68 0.78
N ILE A 5 -15.51 1.44 0.15
CA ILE A 5 -16.93 1.44 0.49
C ILE A 5 -17.60 0.39 -0.39
N VAL A 6 -18.22 -0.61 0.23
CA VAL A 6 -18.95 -1.69 -0.45
C VAL A 6 -20.36 -1.20 -0.80
N ASN A 7 -20.95 -1.70 -1.89
CA ASN A 7 -22.33 -1.39 -2.31
C ASN A 7 -22.61 0.10 -2.57
N THR A 8 -21.64 0.82 -3.15
CA THR A 8 -21.84 2.21 -3.55
C THR A 8 -22.81 2.32 -4.73
N SER A 9 -23.74 3.26 -4.69
CA SER A 9 -24.61 3.54 -5.84
C SER A 9 -23.79 4.10 -7.02
N PRO A 10 -24.02 3.63 -8.26
CA PRO A 10 -23.32 4.16 -9.43
C PRO A 10 -23.48 5.67 -9.55
N GLY A 11 -22.37 6.39 -9.81
CA GLY A 11 -22.37 7.84 -9.93
C GLY A 11 -22.24 8.63 -8.62
N SER A 12 -22.34 7.97 -7.46
CA SER A 12 -22.16 8.62 -6.16
C SER A 12 -20.72 9.12 -5.92
N PRO A 13 -20.54 10.11 -5.03
CA PRO A 13 -19.22 10.48 -4.50
C PRO A 13 -18.45 9.29 -3.93
N GLU A 14 -19.14 8.38 -3.23
CA GLU A 14 -18.61 7.18 -2.62
C GLU A 14 -18.12 6.18 -3.66
N ALA A 15 -18.87 5.96 -4.74
CA ALA A 15 -18.44 5.09 -5.85
C ALA A 15 -17.16 5.63 -6.51
N SER A 16 -17.08 6.95 -6.65
CA SER A 16 -15.92 7.62 -7.23
C SER A 16 -14.68 7.50 -6.33
N TYR A 17 -14.86 7.70 -5.03
CA TYR A 17 -13.83 7.44 -4.03
C TYR A 17 -13.36 5.98 -4.08
N THR A 18 -14.28 5.01 -4.06
CA THR A 18 -13.93 3.59 -4.08
C THR A 18 -13.16 3.23 -5.34
N TYR A 19 -13.57 3.73 -6.51
CA TYR A 19 -12.85 3.52 -7.76
C TYR A 19 -11.40 4.05 -7.69
N LEU A 20 -11.22 5.30 -7.25
CA LEU A 20 -9.90 5.93 -7.13
C LEU A 20 -9.03 5.22 -6.09
N HIS A 21 -9.62 4.84 -4.96
CA HIS A 21 -8.94 4.12 -3.89
C HIS A 21 -8.44 2.76 -4.36
N THR A 22 -9.30 1.95 -4.99
CA THR A 22 -8.92 0.65 -5.55
C THR A 22 -7.86 0.78 -6.62
N LYS A 23 -8.00 1.74 -7.55
CA LYS A 23 -6.99 1.99 -8.59
C LYS A 23 -5.63 2.35 -7.98
N THR A 24 -5.63 3.23 -6.98
CA THR A 24 -4.40 3.64 -6.28
C THR A 24 -3.76 2.46 -5.55
N ARG A 25 -4.56 1.68 -4.82
CA ARG A 25 -4.09 0.47 -4.12
C ARG A 25 -3.44 -0.52 -5.09
N ASN A 26 -4.08 -0.81 -6.22
CA ASN A 26 -3.54 -1.72 -7.23
C ASN A 26 -2.17 -1.25 -7.75
N ILE A 27 -2.00 0.05 -7.98
CA ILE A 27 -0.71 0.62 -8.41
C ILE A 27 0.34 0.43 -7.31
N ILE A 28 0.03 0.83 -6.08
CA ILE A 28 0.96 0.75 -4.94
C ILE A 28 1.36 -0.70 -4.64
N GLU A 29 0.42 -1.64 -4.64
CA GLU A 29 0.70 -3.06 -4.40
C GLU A 29 1.63 -3.63 -5.47
N ARG A 30 1.38 -3.32 -6.75
CA ARG A 30 2.26 -3.71 -7.84
C ARG A 30 3.64 -3.09 -7.69
N THR A 31 3.74 -1.80 -7.37
CA THR A 31 5.02 -1.12 -7.15
C THR A 31 5.80 -1.74 -6.01
N ILE A 32 5.15 -2.05 -4.88
CA ILE A 32 5.79 -2.74 -3.75
C ILE A 32 6.29 -4.12 -4.18
N GLY A 33 5.49 -4.89 -4.93
CA GLY A 33 5.91 -6.18 -5.48
C GLY A 33 7.16 -6.07 -6.35
N LEU A 34 7.21 -5.09 -7.25
CA LEU A 34 8.38 -4.84 -8.11
C LEU A 34 9.63 -4.46 -7.31
N LEU A 35 9.46 -3.61 -6.28
CA LEU A 35 10.58 -3.20 -5.42
C LEU A 35 11.11 -4.39 -4.61
N LYS A 36 10.24 -5.22 -4.05
CA LYS A 36 10.64 -6.45 -3.34
C LYS A 36 11.35 -7.43 -4.27
N SER A 37 10.79 -7.69 -5.44
CA SER A 37 11.40 -8.57 -6.44
C SER A 37 12.80 -8.12 -6.84
N ARG A 38 13.00 -6.81 -7.00
CA ARG A 38 14.30 -6.25 -7.41
C ARG A 38 15.30 -6.13 -6.26
N PHE A 39 14.84 -5.83 -5.04
CA PHE A 39 15.70 -5.56 -3.89
C PHE A 39 15.39 -6.50 -2.73
N ARG A 40 16.19 -7.56 -2.59
CA ARG A 40 16.06 -8.55 -1.50
C ARG A 40 16.10 -7.95 -0.09
N CYS A 41 16.68 -6.77 0.09
CA CYS A 41 16.65 -6.07 1.39
C CYS A 41 15.23 -5.65 1.82
N LEU A 42 14.26 -5.63 0.90
CA LEU A 42 12.84 -5.39 1.16
C LEU A 42 12.03 -6.68 1.34
N LEU A 43 12.64 -7.86 1.13
CA LEU A 43 11.98 -9.17 1.12
C LEU A 43 11.77 -9.79 2.50
N VAL A 44 12.31 -9.17 3.55
CA VAL A 44 12.39 -9.77 4.88
C VAL A 44 11.20 -9.39 5.77
N HIS A 45 10.90 -10.32 6.67
CA HIS A 45 10.06 -10.28 7.88
C HIS A 45 9.47 -8.90 8.24
N ARG A 46 8.23 -8.87 8.72
CA ARG A 46 7.58 -7.68 9.33
C ARG A 46 8.28 -7.16 10.62
N VAL A 47 9.48 -7.63 10.93
CA VAL A 47 10.34 -7.06 11.99
C VAL A 47 10.98 -5.79 11.45
N LEU A 48 10.77 -4.67 12.14
CA LEU A 48 11.60 -3.49 11.93
C LEU A 48 13.02 -3.79 12.46
N HIS A 49 13.89 -4.31 11.60
CA HIS A 49 15.33 -4.40 11.89
C HIS A 49 15.99 -3.02 12.00
N TYR A 50 15.32 -2.01 11.45
CA TYR A 50 15.78 -0.64 11.37
C TYR A 50 14.76 0.28 12.05
N SER A 51 15.21 1.41 12.60
CA SER A 51 14.28 2.44 13.05
C SER A 51 13.42 2.93 11.88
N PRO A 52 12.20 3.49 12.13
CA PRO A 52 11.34 3.98 11.05
C PRO A 52 12.03 4.97 10.09
N LEU A 53 12.91 5.82 10.61
CA LEU A 53 13.69 6.77 9.81
C LEU A 53 14.68 6.05 8.88
N VAL A 54 15.39 5.03 9.37
CA VAL A 54 16.33 4.27 8.56
C VAL A 54 15.60 3.41 7.54
N ALA A 55 14.49 2.78 7.93
CA ALA A 55 13.64 2.03 7.01
C ALA A 55 13.12 2.91 5.86
N ALA A 56 12.67 4.14 6.16
CA ALA A 56 12.27 5.11 5.14
C ALA A 56 13.43 5.46 4.19
N SER A 57 14.64 5.66 4.70
CA SER A 57 15.83 5.90 3.88
C SER A 57 16.16 4.73 2.95
N ILE A 58 16.03 3.49 3.42
CA ILE A 58 16.22 2.28 2.60
C ILE A 58 15.20 2.23 1.47
N VAL A 59 13.91 2.47 1.76
CA VAL A 59 12.84 2.49 0.76
C VAL A 59 13.07 3.59 -0.28
N ASN A 60 13.48 4.78 0.15
CA ASN A 60 13.82 5.89 -0.74
C ASN A 60 14.99 5.53 -1.66
N ALA A 61 16.07 4.95 -1.12
CA ALA A 61 17.20 4.50 -1.92
C ALA A 61 16.78 3.45 -2.97
N CYS A 62 16.00 2.45 -2.57
CA CYS A 62 15.47 1.43 -3.49
C CYS A 62 14.61 2.06 -4.60
N THR A 63 13.83 3.08 -4.28
CA THR A 63 12.98 3.79 -5.26
C THR A 63 13.82 4.58 -6.27
N VAL A 64 14.84 5.30 -5.80
CA VAL A 64 15.77 6.03 -6.67
C VAL A 64 16.52 5.06 -7.59
N LEU A 65 17.05 3.97 -7.05
CA LEU A 65 17.75 2.95 -7.81
C LEU A 65 16.83 2.27 -8.83
N HIS A 66 15.58 1.96 -8.46
CA HIS A 66 14.57 1.44 -9.39
C HIS A 66 14.36 2.39 -10.57
N ASN A 67 14.20 3.70 -10.30
CA ASN A 67 14.00 4.69 -11.36
C ASN A 67 15.22 4.80 -12.29
N ILE A 68 16.44 4.69 -11.74
CA ILE A 68 17.67 4.64 -12.55
C ILE A 68 17.66 3.41 -13.45
N CYS A 69 17.33 2.23 -12.92
CA CYS A 69 17.22 1.01 -13.71
C CYS A 69 16.17 1.12 -14.84
N VAL A 70 14.99 1.67 -14.55
CA VAL A 70 13.93 1.89 -15.55
C VAL A 70 14.41 2.82 -16.66
N ARG A 71 15.08 3.93 -16.31
CA ARG A 71 15.64 4.87 -17.31
C ARG A 71 16.78 4.26 -18.13
N GLY A 72 17.57 3.37 -17.52
CA GLY A 72 18.65 2.64 -18.18
C GLY A 72 18.18 1.41 -18.97
N ASN A 73 16.86 1.19 -19.11
CA ASN A 73 16.27 0.01 -19.73
C ASN A 73 16.80 -1.33 -19.18
N VAL A 74 17.06 -1.37 -17.86
CA VAL A 74 17.44 -2.58 -17.15
C VAL A 74 16.16 -3.38 -16.85
N GLU A 75 15.71 -4.09 -17.89
CA GLU A 75 14.45 -4.84 -17.92
C GLU A 75 14.44 -6.05 -16.99
N GLU A 76 15.61 -6.57 -16.63
CA GLU A 76 15.71 -7.72 -15.75
C GLU A 76 15.33 -7.34 -14.32
N ILE A 77 14.09 -7.69 -13.96
CA ILE A 77 13.65 -7.79 -12.58
C ILE A 77 13.82 -9.26 -12.22
N PRO A 78 14.77 -9.62 -11.34
CA PRO A 78 14.89 -10.97 -10.85
C PRO A 78 13.53 -11.41 -10.32
N GLN A 79 12.96 -12.46 -10.92
CA GLN A 79 11.75 -13.07 -10.39
C GLN A 79 12.12 -13.75 -9.08
N LEU A 80 11.25 -13.61 -8.09
CA LEU A 80 11.40 -14.37 -6.86
C LEU A 80 11.19 -15.85 -7.17
N SER A 81 12.11 -16.68 -6.68
CA SER A 81 11.88 -18.12 -6.73
C SER A 81 10.64 -18.48 -5.91
N GLU A 82 10.03 -19.62 -6.23
CA GLU A 82 8.90 -20.13 -5.42
C GLU A 82 9.31 -20.27 -3.95
N GLU A 83 10.55 -20.68 -3.69
CA GLU A 83 11.12 -20.76 -2.34
C GLU A 83 11.19 -19.39 -1.64
N GLU A 84 11.59 -18.33 -2.35
CA GLU A 84 11.63 -16.96 -1.82
C GLU A 84 10.22 -16.43 -1.52
N LEU A 85 9.23 -16.74 -2.37
CA LEU A 85 7.83 -16.38 -2.14
C LEU A 85 7.25 -17.11 -0.92
N VAL A 86 7.54 -18.41 -0.79
CA VAL A 86 7.13 -19.21 0.37
C VAL A 86 7.83 -18.71 1.64
N TYR A 87 9.12 -18.38 1.56
CA TYR A 87 9.85 -17.78 2.68
C TYR A 87 9.23 -16.45 3.10
N GLU A 88 8.92 -15.55 2.18
CA GLU A 88 8.25 -14.29 2.51
C GLU A 88 6.88 -14.53 3.18
N ALA A 89 6.07 -15.43 2.62
CA ALA A 89 4.74 -15.74 3.15
C ALA A 89 4.80 -16.37 4.56
N THR A 90 5.70 -17.32 4.78
CA THR A 90 5.88 -17.97 6.09
C THR A 90 6.37 -16.99 7.15
N MET A 91 7.34 -16.12 6.81
CA MET A 91 7.85 -15.10 7.74
C MET A 91 6.80 -14.02 8.05
N GLN A 92 5.87 -13.74 7.12
CA GLN A 92 4.74 -12.85 7.38
C GLN A 92 3.64 -13.47 8.25
N GLN A 93 3.49 -14.80 8.26
CA GLN A 93 2.51 -15.55 9.08
C GLN A 93 3.03 -15.92 10.48
N SER A 94 4.35 -16.11 10.64
CA SER A 94 4.97 -16.64 11.86
C SER A 94 5.13 -15.61 12.99
N GLN A 95 4.96 -14.32 12.70
CA GLN A 95 4.78 -13.36 13.79
C GLN A 95 3.39 -13.52 14.36
N PRO A 96 3.22 -13.53 15.70
CA PRO A 96 1.89 -13.40 16.26
C PRO A 96 1.30 -12.17 15.60
N HIS A 97 0.22 -12.38 14.83
CA HIS A 97 -0.71 -11.32 14.57
C HIS A 97 -0.97 -10.73 15.95
N HIS A 98 -0.42 -9.54 16.23
CA HIS A 98 -1.13 -8.67 17.13
C HIS A 98 -2.52 -8.62 16.49
N ALA A 99 -3.48 -9.32 17.10
CA ALA A 99 -4.88 -9.23 16.79
C ALA A 99 -5.40 -7.82 17.15
N GLN A 100 -4.64 -6.78 16.84
CA GLN A 100 -5.01 -5.37 16.88
C GLN A 100 -5.76 -4.96 15.60
N GLY A 101 -6.07 -5.92 14.72
CA GLY A 101 -6.89 -5.70 13.52
C GLY A 101 -8.39 -5.62 13.77
N ALA A 102 -8.88 -5.92 14.98
CA ALA A 102 -10.31 -5.89 15.32
C ALA A 102 -10.61 -5.39 16.76
N THR A 103 -9.65 -4.76 17.43
CA THR A 103 -9.88 -4.02 18.69
C THR A 103 -9.43 -2.58 18.58
N GLY A 104 -9.57 -1.97 17.40
CA GLY A 104 -9.48 -0.52 17.31
C GLY A 104 -10.56 0.05 18.21
N SER A 105 -10.18 0.95 19.11
CA SER A 105 -11.15 1.59 20.01
C SER A 105 -12.30 2.17 19.18
N ALA A 106 -13.50 2.29 19.76
CA ALA A 106 -14.62 2.94 19.06
C ALA A 106 -14.23 4.33 18.53
N SER A 107 -13.23 4.98 19.14
CA SER A 107 -12.61 6.20 18.65
C SER A 107 -11.91 6.01 17.30
N GLU A 108 -10.99 5.05 17.18
CA GLU A 108 -10.24 4.81 15.93
C GLU A 108 -11.14 4.47 14.75
N LEU A 109 -12.23 3.74 15.00
CA LEU A 109 -13.22 3.45 13.97
C LEU A 109 -13.92 4.74 13.52
N ARG A 110 -14.35 5.59 14.47
CA ARG A 110 -14.96 6.90 14.15
C ARG A 110 -13.99 7.79 13.39
N ASP A 111 -12.73 7.85 13.81
CA ASP A 111 -11.69 8.66 13.18
C ASP A 111 -11.41 8.19 11.75
N GLY A 112 -11.36 6.87 11.53
CA GLY A 112 -11.22 6.28 10.20
C GLY A 112 -12.40 6.59 9.28
N LEU A 113 -13.63 6.54 9.80
CA LEU A 113 -14.84 6.90 9.06
C LEU A 113 -14.88 8.39 8.73
N ALA A 114 -14.52 9.26 9.69
CA ALA A 114 -14.48 10.70 9.51
C ALA A 114 -13.42 11.12 8.46
N ALA A 115 -12.23 10.53 8.53
CA ALA A 115 -11.18 10.75 7.54
C ALA A 115 -11.63 10.32 6.13
N ARG A 116 -12.30 9.16 6.03
CA ARG A 116 -12.86 8.68 4.75
C ARG A 116 -13.95 9.61 4.23
N SER A 117 -14.88 10.05 5.08
CA SER A 117 -15.95 10.99 4.70
C SER A 117 -15.37 12.31 4.18
N THR A 118 -14.37 12.85 4.87
CA THR A 118 -13.64 14.05 4.45
C THR A 118 -13.03 13.88 3.05
N LEU A 119 -12.43 12.72 2.76
CA LEU A 119 -11.85 12.44 1.44
C LEU A 119 -12.91 12.35 0.35
N VAL A 120 -14.04 11.69 0.61
CA VAL A 120 -15.17 11.61 -0.34
C VAL A 120 -15.64 13.01 -0.71
N THR A 121 -15.85 13.88 0.28
CA THR A 121 -16.28 15.28 0.05
C THR A 121 -15.24 16.09 -0.71
N ARG A 122 -13.94 15.95 -0.37
CA ARG A 122 -12.88 16.69 -1.07
C ARG A 122 -12.75 16.25 -2.52
N LEU A 123 -12.82 14.94 -2.79
CA LEU A 123 -12.73 14.41 -4.14
C LEU A 123 -13.93 14.82 -5.00
N SER A 124 -15.14 14.83 -4.43
CA SER A 124 -16.33 15.31 -5.16
C SER A 124 -16.24 16.80 -5.50
N ALA A 125 -15.87 17.65 -4.54
CA ALA A 125 -15.68 19.09 -4.77
C ALA A 125 -14.60 19.39 -5.83
N SER A 126 -13.50 18.62 -5.82
CA SER A 126 -12.42 18.75 -6.81
C SER A 126 -12.78 18.28 -8.23
N ARG A 127 -13.90 17.57 -8.37
CA ARG A 127 -14.44 17.09 -9.65
C ARG A 127 -15.46 18.07 -10.22
N SER A 128 -16.30 18.66 -9.37
CA SER A 128 -17.25 19.73 -9.75
C SER A 128 -16.57 21.02 -10.22
N SER A 129 -15.30 21.24 -9.86
CA SER A 129 -14.50 22.40 -10.29
C SER A 129 -13.76 22.19 -11.62
N ARG A 130 -13.78 20.97 -12.19
CA ARG A 130 -13.12 20.64 -13.48
C ARG A 130 -14.11 20.47 -14.64
N GLN A 131 -15.41 20.57 -14.38
CA GLN A 131 -16.48 20.61 -15.38
C GLN A 131 -16.90 22.05 -15.60
#